data_AF-A0A3G9CYF2-F1
#
_entry.id   AF-A0A3G9CYF2-F1
#
_cell.length_a   1.000
_cell.length_b   1.000
_cell.length_c   1.000
_cell.angle_alpha   90.00
_cell.angle_beta   90.00
_cell.angle_gamma   90.00
#
_symmetry.space_group_name_H-M   'P 1'
#
loop_
_entity.id
_entity.type
_entity.pdbx_description
1 polymer ?
#
loop_
_entity_poly.entity_id
_entity_poly.type
_entity_poly.pdbx_seq_one_letter_code
_entity_poly.pdbx_strand_id
1 'polypeptide(L)'
;MKAIIDANGKTPREVNSKLKKLAKENDKIIIKNPNAMHYLAAGLTEKVEVIIDGSAGYFAGTMIHGPMIEIKGNAGWFPADNMTKGKITIHGSAGDGVGQGIYGGTVIVKEDAGSRTGEIMKNGTIIIGGNSGFMTGLYMMGGQIIVLGNLGKDAGESIIRGKIYVKGKIESLGKNAKTEKLTEKEKKELQKTLRENGFKLEKAEYDTFKKIIPRSKRPFYGKEAEEG
;
A
#
# COMPACT_ATOMS: atom_id res chain seq x y z
N MET A 1 9.79 17.98 -18.92
CA MET A 1 11.14 17.48 -19.32
C MET A 1 11.43 16.12 -18.67
N LYS A 2 12.30 15.29 -19.26
CA LYS A 2 12.61 13.92 -18.82
C LYS A 2 14.11 13.78 -18.50
N ALA A 3 14.44 13.17 -17.36
CA ALA A 3 15.82 12.84 -16.99
C ALA A 3 16.01 11.33 -16.75
N ILE A 4 17.27 10.88 -16.78
CA ILE A 4 17.66 9.49 -16.55
C ILE A 4 18.77 9.44 -15.49
N ILE A 5 18.65 8.49 -14.57
CA ILE A 5 19.67 8.12 -13.58
C ILE A 5 20.02 6.66 -13.82
N ASP A 6 21.27 6.38 -14.14
CA ASP A 6 21.80 5.01 -14.07
C ASP A 6 22.24 4.73 -12.63
N ALA A 7 21.64 3.72 -11.99
CA ALA A 7 21.96 3.33 -10.62
C ALA A 7 23.11 2.32 -10.53
N ASN A 8 23.60 1.80 -11.66
CA ASN A 8 24.68 0.83 -11.65
C ASN A 8 25.95 1.40 -11.01
N GLY A 9 26.56 0.63 -10.11
CA GLY A 9 27.74 1.05 -9.36
C GLY A 9 27.54 2.24 -8.40
N LYS A 10 26.29 2.65 -8.14
CA LYS A 10 25.97 3.75 -7.21
C LYS A 10 25.41 3.21 -5.89
N THR A 11 25.59 4.01 -4.85
CA THR A 11 24.91 3.81 -3.56
C THR A 11 23.48 4.38 -3.58
N PRO A 12 22.59 3.93 -2.69
CA PRO A 12 21.26 4.52 -2.52
C PRO A 12 21.29 6.03 -2.27
N ARG A 13 22.28 6.51 -1.50
CA ARG A 13 22.44 7.93 -1.17
C ARG A 13 22.72 8.77 -2.40
N GLU A 14 23.60 8.29 -3.29
CA GLU A 14 23.94 8.99 -4.53
C GLU A 14 22.76 9.06 -5.49
N VAL A 15 22.04 7.94 -5.66
CA VAL A 15 20.84 7.89 -6.51
C VAL A 15 19.77 8.84 -5.99
N ASN A 16 19.47 8.81 -4.68
CA ASN A 16 18.46 9.68 -4.07
C ASN A 16 18.85 11.16 -4.10
N SER A 17 20.12 11.48 -3.84
CA SER A 17 20.63 12.86 -3.93
C SER A 17 20.45 13.42 -5.34
N LYS A 18 20.81 12.63 -6.36
CA LYS A 18 20.62 13.02 -7.77
C LYS A 18 19.14 13.12 -8.14
N LEU A 19 18.30 12.18 -7.69
CA LEU A 19 16.86 12.19 -7.91
C LEU A 19 16.21 13.47 -7.39
N LYS A 20 16.48 13.85 -6.14
CA LYS A 20 15.91 15.07 -5.52
C LYS A 20 16.33 16.35 -6.23
N LYS A 21 17.56 16.42 -6.74
CA LYS A 21 18.00 17.56 -7.56
C LYS A 21 17.23 17.62 -8.88
N LEU A 22 17.20 16.52 -9.63
CA LEU A 22 16.53 16.46 -10.93
C LEU A 22 15.02 16.67 -10.83
N ALA A 23 14.38 16.25 -9.73
CA ALA A 23 12.94 16.35 -9.52
C ALA A 23 12.43 17.80 -9.41
N LYS A 24 13.31 18.77 -9.19
CA LYS A 24 12.97 20.20 -9.18
C LYS A 24 12.78 20.79 -10.58
N GLU A 25 13.37 20.15 -11.58
CA GLU A 25 13.48 20.68 -12.95
C GLU A 25 12.83 19.76 -13.99
N ASN A 26 12.41 18.56 -13.58
CA ASN A 26 11.89 17.53 -14.47
C ASN A 26 10.57 16.98 -13.96
N ASP A 27 9.63 16.77 -14.87
CA ASP A 27 8.33 16.16 -14.57
C ASP A 27 8.41 14.64 -14.51
N LYS A 28 9.44 14.05 -15.14
CA LYS A 28 9.64 12.60 -15.22
C LYS A 28 11.11 12.20 -15.12
N ILE A 29 11.39 11.20 -14.29
CA ILE A 29 12.74 10.66 -14.08
C ILE A 29 12.72 9.15 -14.17
N ILE A 30 13.65 8.57 -14.92
CA ILE A 30 13.81 7.10 -15.01
C ILE A 30 15.10 6.68 -14.30
N ILE A 31 14.98 5.77 -13.34
CA ILE A 31 16.09 5.09 -12.68
C ILE A 31 16.31 3.76 -13.38
N LYS A 32 17.41 3.64 -14.12
CA LYS A 32 17.85 2.43 -14.82
C LYS A 32 18.77 1.59 -13.93
N ASN A 33 18.82 0.29 -14.20
CA ASN A 33 19.67 -0.69 -13.51
C ASN A 33 19.58 -0.61 -11.97
N PRO A 34 18.36 -0.66 -11.38
CA PRO A 34 18.19 -0.45 -9.95
C PRO A 34 18.77 -1.60 -9.10
N ASN A 35 19.00 -2.79 -9.68
CA ASN A 35 19.65 -3.92 -9.01
C ASN A 35 19.07 -4.27 -7.63
N ALA A 36 17.73 -4.17 -7.46
CA ALA A 36 17.04 -4.36 -6.18
C ALA A 36 17.59 -3.49 -5.02
N MET A 37 18.15 -2.32 -5.36
CA MET A 37 18.70 -1.37 -4.40
C MET A 37 17.64 -0.92 -3.39
N HIS A 38 18.03 -0.91 -2.12
CA HIS A 38 17.18 -0.49 -1.02
C HIS A 38 17.03 1.05 -0.99
N TYR A 39 15.96 1.54 -0.36
CA TYR A 39 15.69 2.96 -0.13
C TYR A 39 15.59 3.83 -1.39
N LEU A 40 15.34 3.25 -2.57
CA LEU A 40 15.14 4.05 -3.78
C LEU A 40 13.94 5.00 -3.61
N ALA A 41 14.13 6.25 -4.00
CA ALA A 41 13.17 7.35 -3.87
C ALA A 41 12.75 7.70 -2.43
N ALA A 42 13.55 7.35 -1.43
CA ALA A 42 13.28 7.67 -0.03
C ALA A 42 13.23 9.19 0.25
N GLY A 43 12.15 9.64 0.90
CA GLY A 43 11.95 11.02 1.32
C GLY A 43 11.87 12.01 0.15
N LEU A 44 11.36 11.58 -1.01
CA LEU A 44 11.08 12.44 -2.15
C LEU A 44 9.77 13.21 -1.93
N THR A 45 9.81 14.54 -2.04
CA THR A 45 8.66 15.42 -1.74
C THR A 45 8.22 16.24 -2.95
N GLU A 46 9.02 16.26 -4.00
CA GLU A 46 8.70 16.90 -5.27
C GLU A 46 7.58 16.13 -5.99
N LYS A 47 6.66 16.86 -6.61
CA LYS A 47 5.58 16.27 -7.42
C LYS A 47 6.14 15.90 -8.80
N VAL A 48 6.76 14.72 -8.88
CA VAL A 48 7.42 14.18 -10.08
C VAL A 48 6.97 12.75 -10.36
N GLU A 49 6.99 12.33 -11.62
CA GLU A 49 6.86 10.93 -12.01
C GLU A 49 8.25 10.26 -11.97
N VAL A 50 8.38 9.17 -11.21
CA VAL A 50 9.61 8.38 -11.13
C VAL A 50 9.34 6.96 -11.61
N ILE A 51 10.07 6.50 -12.61
CA ILE A 51 10.04 5.11 -13.05
C ILE A 51 11.31 4.43 -12.57
N ILE A 52 11.17 3.42 -11.73
CA ILE A 52 12.24 2.48 -11.38
C ILE A 52 12.13 1.31 -12.36
N ASP A 53 13.06 1.27 -13.32
CA ASP A 53 13.07 0.31 -14.40
C ASP A 53 13.74 -1.00 -13.99
N GLY A 54 13.01 -1.76 -13.18
CA GLY A 54 13.43 -3.02 -12.59
C GLY A 54 12.84 -3.18 -11.19
N SER A 55 13.40 -4.12 -10.41
CA SER A 55 13.01 -4.33 -9.02
C SER A 55 13.70 -3.34 -8.08
N ALA A 56 13.00 -2.99 -7.00
CA ALA A 56 13.53 -2.21 -5.89
C ALA A 56 13.63 -3.07 -4.63
N GLY A 57 14.53 -2.73 -3.73
CA GLY A 57 14.73 -3.43 -2.47
C GLY A 57 13.82 -2.94 -1.35
N TYR A 58 14.31 -3.03 -0.11
CA TYR A 58 13.58 -2.62 1.08
C TYR A 58 13.32 -1.10 1.10
N PHE A 59 12.20 -0.69 1.69
CA PHE A 59 11.85 0.72 1.91
C PHE A 59 11.79 1.58 0.64
N ALA A 60 11.48 0.98 -0.51
CA ALA A 60 11.28 1.73 -1.75
C ALA A 60 10.13 2.75 -1.59
N GLY A 61 10.41 4.02 -1.88
CA GLY A 61 9.44 5.11 -1.75
C GLY A 61 8.99 5.38 -0.30
N THR A 62 9.80 5.05 0.71
CA THR A 62 9.51 5.41 2.11
C THR A 62 9.50 6.93 2.33
N MET A 63 8.65 7.41 3.24
CA MET A 63 8.55 8.80 3.71
C MET A 63 8.33 9.84 2.59
N ILE A 64 7.73 9.44 1.46
CA ILE A 64 7.45 10.37 0.36
C ILE A 64 6.26 11.29 0.65
N HIS A 65 6.23 12.44 -0.04
CA HIS A 65 5.12 13.39 0.00
C HIS A 65 4.75 13.90 -1.40
N GLY A 66 3.92 13.16 -2.13
CA GLY A 66 3.32 13.61 -3.38
C GLY A 66 3.81 13.02 -4.71
N PRO A 67 4.99 12.37 -4.86
CA PRO A 67 5.42 11.88 -6.15
C PRO A 67 4.53 10.72 -6.65
N MET A 68 4.61 10.46 -7.96
CA MET A 68 4.08 9.26 -8.58
C MET A 68 5.25 8.33 -8.91
N ILE A 69 5.33 7.18 -8.25
CA ILE A 69 6.42 6.22 -8.42
C ILE A 69 5.88 4.94 -9.06
N GLU A 70 6.54 4.49 -10.12
CA GLU A 70 6.26 3.22 -10.79
C GLU A 70 7.49 2.32 -10.69
N ILE A 71 7.36 1.16 -10.05
CA ILE A 71 8.38 0.11 -9.97
C ILE A 71 7.98 -0.97 -10.95
N LYS A 72 8.76 -1.16 -12.01
CA LYS A 72 8.45 -2.10 -13.11
C LYS A 72 8.61 -3.57 -12.69
N GLY A 73 9.43 -3.86 -11.69
CA GLY A 73 9.59 -5.20 -11.12
C GLY A 73 8.94 -5.36 -9.75
N ASN A 74 9.61 -6.11 -8.89
CA ASN A 74 9.20 -6.38 -7.51
C ASN A 74 9.68 -5.28 -6.56
N ALA A 75 9.08 -5.22 -5.37
CA ALA A 75 9.59 -4.44 -4.24
C ALA A 75 9.89 -5.36 -3.05
N GLY A 76 10.92 -5.02 -2.27
CA GLY A 76 11.24 -5.72 -1.03
C GLY A 76 10.26 -5.40 0.11
N TRP A 77 10.71 -5.52 1.36
CA TRP A 77 9.93 -5.18 2.55
C TRP A 77 9.73 -3.67 2.71
N PHE A 78 8.60 -3.30 3.32
CA PHE A 78 8.22 -1.95 3.71
C PHE A 78 8.16 -0.91 2.56
N PRO A 79 7.72 -1.25 1.33
CA PRO A 79 7.54 -0.24 0.30
C PRO A 79 6.45 0.75 0.72
N ALA A 80 6.63 2.02 0.39
CA ALA A 80 5.74 3.12 0.75
C ALA A 80 5.59 3.38 2.26
N ASP A 81 6.46 2.84 3.11
CA ASP A 81 6.39 3.05 4.56
C ASP A 81 6.34 4.55 4.91
N ASN A 82 5.45 4.93 5.82
CA ASN A 82 5.26 6.31 6.30
C ASN A 82 4.99 7.37 5.18
N MET A 83 4.51 6.94 4.01
CA MET A 83 4.05 7.84 2.95
C MET A 83 2.87 8.70 3.40
N THR A 84 2.86 9.98 3.01
CA THR A 84 1.82 10.94 3.40
C THR A 84 0.91 11.37 2.25
N LYS A 85 1.44 11.47 1.02
CA LYS A 85 0.72 11.77 -0.22
C LYS A 85 1.44 11.14 -1.41
N GLY A 86 0.77 11.07 -2.57
CA GLY A 86 1.33 10.58 -3.83
C GLY A 86 0.72 9.24 -4.25
N LYS A 87 1.40 8.55 -5.18
CA LYS A 87 0.99 7.23 -5.66
C LYS A 87 2.21 6.35 -5.92
N ILE A 88 2.21 5.11 -5.43
CA ILE A 88 3.21 4.09 -5.79
C ILE A 88 2.50 2.92 -6.48
N THR A 89 3.02 2.49 -7.63
CA THR A 89 2.58 1.28 -8.33
C THR A 89 3.76 0.33 -8.50
N ILE A 90 3.63 -0.88 -7.97
CA ILE A 90 4.56 -1.99 -8.10
C ILE A 90 3.91 -3.01 -9.04
N HIS A 91 4.56 -3.28 -10.17
CA HIS A 91 4.02 -4.17 -11.21
C HIS A 91 4.19 -5.65 -10.91
N GLY A 92 5.19 -6.02 -10.11
CA GLY A 92 5.33 -7.37 -9.60
C GLY A 92 4.72 -7.53 -8.21
N SER A 93 5.35 -8.41 -7.44
CA SER A 93 5.03 -8.69 -6.04
C SER A 93 5.81 -7.78 -5.08
N ALA A 94 5.30 -7.66 -3.85
CA ALA A 94 5.93 -6.92 -2.78
C ALA A 94 6.09 -7.78 -1.53
N GLY A 95 7.14 -7.52 -0.76
CA GLY A 95 7.36 -8.23 0.50
C GLY A 95 6.47 -7.73 1.65
N ASP A 96 6.90 -7.97 2.89
CA ASP A 96 6.13 -7.62 4.09
C ASP A 96 5.97 -6.10 4.27
N GLY A 97 4.93 -5.68 4.99
CA GLY A 97 4.79 -4.29 5.45
C GLY A 97 4.46 -3.27 4.36
N VAL A 98 3.86 -3.68 3.24
CA VAL A 98 3.43 -2.77 2.18
C VAL A 98 2.56 -1.66 2.75
N GLY A 99 2.98 -0.41 2.57
CA GLY A 99 2.23 0.76 3.06
C GLY A 99 2.04 0.77 4.58
N GLN A 100 2.98 0.21 5.34
CA GLN A 100 2.99 0.37 6.80
C GLN A 100 3.02 1.85 7.17
N GLY A 101 2.25 2.22 8.19
CA GLY A 101 2.27 3.58 8.75
C GLY A 101 1.80 4.69 7.81
N ILE A 102 1.21 4.40 6.64
CA ILE A 102 0.83 5.46 5.70
C ILE A 102 -0.24 6.41 6.29
N TYR A 103 -0.09 7.69 5.98
CA TYR A 103 -1.01 8.76 6.37
C TYR A 103 -1.94 9.19 5.23
N GLY A 104 -1.66 8.74 4.00
CA GLY A 104 -2.43 9.11 2.81
C GLY A 104 -1.76 8.64 1.52
N GLY A 105 -2.37 8.98 0.38
CA GLY A 105 -1.92 8.52 -0.93
C GLY A 105 -2.45 7.16 -1.33
N THR A 106 -1.87 6.57 -2.37
CA THR A 106 -2.30 5.27 -2.91
C THR A 106 -1.10 4.37 -3.21
N VAL A 107 -1.11 3.15 -2.67
CA VAL A 107 -0.10 2.13 -2.93
C VAL A 107 -0.75 0.97 -3.67
N ILE A 108 -0.17 0.53 -4.78
CA ILE A 108 -0.69 -0.54 -5.62
C ILE A 108 0.40 -1.59 -5.80
N VAL A 109 0.07 -2.84 -5.53
CA VAL A 109 0.87 -4.01 -5.88
C VAL A 109 0.03 -4.83 -6.85
N LYS A 110 0.54 -5.11 -8.04
CA LYS A 110 -0.25 -5.79 -9.09
C LYS A 110 -0.35 -7.30 -8.85
N GLU A 111 0.62 -7.88 -8.17
CA GLU A 111 0.63 -9.29 -7.79
C GLU A 111 0.41 -9.44 -6.27
N ASP A 112 1.16 -10.35 -5.63
CA ASP A 112 1.04 -10.70 -4.22
C ASP A 112 1.79 -9.73 -3.30
N ALA A 113 1.32 -9.61 -2.07
CA ALA A 113 1.98 -8.92 -0.98
C ALA A 113 2.23 -9.85 0.22
N GLY A 114 3.35 -9.63 0.91
CA GLY A 114 3.70 -10.36 2.12
C GLY A 114 2.80 -10.05 3.32
N SER A 115 3.32 -10.34 4.51
CA SER A 115 2.64 -10.13 5.79
C SER A 115 2.47 -8.64 6.11
N ARG A 116 1.54 -8.32 7.01
CA ARG A 116 1.42 -7.01 7.67
C ARG A 116 1.24 -5.83 6.69
N THR A 117 0.61 -6.09 5.55
CA THR A 117 0.19 -5.04 4.61
C THR A 117 -0.69 -4.03 5.34
N GLY A 118 -0.34 -2.74 5.29
CA GLY A 118 -1.05 -1.67 5.96
C GLY A 118 -0.98 -1.70 7.49
N GLU A 119 0.03 -2.36 8.08
CA GLU A 119 0.25 -2.31 9.53
C GLU A 119 0.26 -0.85 10.01
N ILE A 120 -0.45 -0.58 11.10
CA ILE A 120 -0.61 0.73 11.73
C ILE A 120 -0.99 1.87 10.77
N MET A 121 -1.54 1.59 9.57
CA MET A 121 -1.89 2.65 8.62
C MET A 121 -2.95 3.60 9.20
N LYS A 122 -2.78 4.90 8.95
CA LYS A 122 -3.62 5.97 9.50
C LYS A 122 -4.68 6.43 8.52
N ASN A 123 -4.35 6.47 7.23
CA ASN A 123 -5.28 6.75 6.15
C ASN A 123 -4.66 6.34 4.79
N GLY A 124 -5.37 6.58 3.68
CA GLY A 124 -4.92 6.25 2.33
C GLY A 124 -5.55 4.97 1.80
N THR A 125 -5.06 4.54 0.63
CA THR A 125 -5.58 3.37 -0.10
C THR A 125 -4.44 2.43 -0.44
N ILE A 126 -4.55 1.16 -0.06
CA ILE A 126 -3.64 0.10 -0.51
C ILE A 126 -4.44 -0.88 -1.38
N ILE A 127 -3.94 -1.23 -2.56
CA ILE A 127 -4.57 -2.17 -3.48
C ILE A 127 -3.59 -3.30 -3.81
N ILE A 128 -3.96 -4.54 -3.52
CA ILE A 128 -3.19 -5.75 -3.82
C ILE A 128 -3.96 -6.55 -4.87
N GLY A 129 -3.34 -6.79 -6.02
CA GLY A 129 -3.94 -7.51 -7.15
C GLY A 129 -3.98 -9.03 -6.96
N GLY A 130 -3.08 -9.57 -6.13
CA GLY A 130 -3.06 -10.96 -5.70
C GLY A 130 -3.48 -11.13 -4.23
N ASN A 131 -2.80 -12.05 -3.56
CA ASN A 131 -2.98 -12.39 -2.15
C ASN A 131 -2.23 -11.42 -1.24
N SER A 132 -2.68 -11.30 0.01
CA SER A 132 -1.97 -10.58 1.07
C SER A 132 -1.83 -11.48 2.30
N GLY A 133 -0.63 -11.49 2.88
CA GLY A 133 -0.21 -12.48 3.87
C GLY A 133 -0.80 -12.30 5.28
N PHE A 134 -0.05 -12.80 6.26
CA PHE A 134 -0.41 -12.79 7.68
C PHE A 134 -0.67 -11.38 8.21
N MET A 135 -1.74 -11.17 8.98
CA MET A 135 -2.09 -9.92 9.66
C MET A 135 -2.21 -8.67 8.77
N THR A 136 -2.79 -8.80 7.57
CA THR A 136 -3.17 -7.62 6.77
C THR A 136 -4.06 -6.67 7.57
N GLY A 137 -3.68 -5.38 7.65
CA GLY A 137 -4.40 -4.36 8.41
C GLY A 137 -4.20 -4.42 9.93
N LEU A 138 -3.10 -5.01 10.40
CA LEU A 138 -2.69 -5.02 11.81
C LEU A 138 -2.72 -3.61 12.42
N TYR A 139 -3.50 -3.40 13.48
CA TYR A 139 -3.66 -2.09 14.14
C TYR A 139 -4.02 -0.93 13.19
N MET A 140 -4.74 -1.22 12.09
CA MET A 140 -5.21 -0.21 11.14
C MET A 140 -6.11 0.83 11.82
N MET A 141 -5.76 2.11 11.69
CA MET A 141 -6.43 3.25 12.34
C MET A 141 -7.24 4.12 11.37
N GLY A 142 -7.26 3.78 10.08
CA GLY A 142 -8.06 4.47 9.06
C GLY A 142 -7.65 4.09 7.64
N GLY A 143 -8.31 4.68 6.65
CA GLY A 143 -8.12 4.38 5.23
C GLY A 143 -8.80 3.10 4.77
N GLN A 144 -8.31 2.55 3.65
CA GLN A 144 -8.82 1.31 3.08
C GLN A 144 -7.70 0.44 2.49
N ILE A 145 -7.87 -0.87 2.63
CA ILE A 145 -7.06 -1.89 1.94
C ILE A 145 -8.01 -2.67 1.02
N ILE A 146 -7.62 -2.95 -0.22
CA ILE A 146 -8.38 -3.72 -1.19
C ILE A 146 -7.51 -4.88 -1.67
N VAL A 147 -7.97 -6.11 -1.49
CA VAL A 147 -7.26 -7.33 -1.90
C VAL A 147 -8.11 -8.12 -2.88
N LEU A 148 -7.59 -8.35 -4.08
CA LEU A 148 -8.30 -9.06 -5.15
C LEU A 148 -8.11 -10.59 -5.07
N GLY A 149 -7.10 -11.07 -4.34
CA GLY A 149 -6.90 -12.47 -3.99
C GLY A 149 -7.37 -12.81 -2.58
N ASN A 150 -6.65 -13.73 -1.93
CA ASN A 150 -6.96 -14.22 -0.58
C ASN A 150 -6.21 -13.41 0.50
N LEU A 151 -6.76 -13.46 1.71
CA LEU A 151 -6.12 -12.98 2.93
C LEU A 151 -5.65 -14.16 3.78
N GLY A 152 -4.41 -14.08 4.27
CA GLY A 152 -3.87 -15.02 5.25
C GLY A 152 -4.49 -14.91 6.64
N LYS A 153 -3.87 -15.58 7.62
CA LYS A 153 -4.34 -15.58 9.01
C LYS A 153 -4.37 -14.19 9.63
N ASP A 154 -5.32 -14.02 10.54
CA ASP A 154 -5.49 -12.88 11.44
C ASP A 154 -5.69 -11.54 10.70
N ALA A 155 -6.43 -11.59 9.60
CA ALA A 155 -6.78 -10.39 8.83
C ALA A 155 -7.57 -9.41 9.71
N GLY A 156 -7.13 -8.15 9.70
CA GLY A 156 -7.68 -7.08 10.52
C GLY A 156 -7.36 -7.21 12.02
N GLU A 157 -6.29 -7.92 12.40
CA GLU A 157 -5.89 -8.03 13.80
C GLU A 157 -5.81 -6.67 14.50
N SER A 158 -6.62 -6.52 15.55
CA SER A 158 -6.72 -5.31 16.34
C SER A 158 -7.02 -4.04 15.52
N ILE A 159 -7.75 -4.18 14.40
CA ILE A 159 -8.23 -3.06 13.58
C ILE A 159 -9.04 -2.07 14.44
N ILE A 160 -8.77 -0.78 14.30
CA ILE A 160 -9.42 0.29 15.09
C ILE A 160 -10.44 1.05 14.26
N ARG A 161 -10.07 1.40 13.01
CA ARG A 161 -10.94 2.07 12.02
C ARG A 161 -10.50 1.70 10.60
N GLY A 162 -11.27 2.14 9.61
CA GLY A 162 -11.03 1.83 8.20
C GLY A 162 -11.74 0.57 7.76
N LYS A 163 -11.42 0.12 6.54
CA LYS A 163 -12.06 -1.05 5.91
C LYS A 163 -11.04 -1.86 5.11
N ILE A 164 -11.13 -3.18 5.19
CA ILE A 164 -10.37 -4.09 4.31
C ILE A 164 -11.39 -4.77 3.40
N TYR A 165 -11.34 -4.53 2.10
CA TYR A 165 -12.15 -5.21 1.10
C TYR A 165 -11.39 -6.41 0.56
N VAL A 166 -12.04 -7.57 0.46
CA VAL A 166 -11.44 -8.80 -0.02
C VAL A 166 -12.39 -9.53 -0.96
N LYS A 167 -11.89 -9.88 -2.15
CA LYS A 167 -12.62 -10.67 -3.14
C LYS A 167 -12.51 -12.17 -2.87
N GLY A 168 -11.32 -12.64 -2.48
CA GLY A 168 -11.04 -14.05 -2.23
C GLY A 168 -11.46 -14.54 -0.85
N LYS A 169 -10.82 -15.63 -0.42
CA LYS A 169 -11.04 -16.25 0.89
C LYS A 169 -10.28 -15.47 1.98
N ILE A 170 -10.84 -15.49 3.18
CA ILE A 170 -10.19 -15.03 4.41
C ILE A 170 -9.87 -16.28 5.21
N GLU A 171 -8.61 -16.52 5.52
CA GLU A 171 -8.21 -17.70 6.30
C GLU A 171 -8.71 -17.61 7.76
N SER A 172 -8.38 -16.53 8.46
CA SER A 172 -8.95 -16.21 9.77
C SER A 172 -9.03 -14.69 9.97
N LEU A 173 -9.92 -14.27 10.87
CA LEU A 173 -10.01 -12.88 11.32
C LEU A 173 -9.21 -12.72 12.61
N GLY A 174 -8.52 -11.57 12.73
CA GLY A 174 -7.88 -11.20 13.98
C GLY A 174 -8.87 -10.61 15.01
N LYS A 175 -8.35 -10.23 16.17
CA LYS A 175 -9.11 -9.60 17.26
C LYS A 175 -9.73 -8.30 16.80
N ASN A 176 -10.90 -7.99 17.38
CA ASN A 176 -11.72 -6.84 17.01
C ASN A 176 -12.16 -6.79 15.54
N ALA A 177 -11.85 -7.77 14.68
CA ALA A 177 -12.32 -7.79 13.30
C ALA A 177 -13.66 -8.54 13.17
N LYS A 178 -14.53 -8.06 12.28
CA LYS A 178 -15.71 -8.78 11.81
C LYS A 178 -15.90 -8.53 10.31
N THR A 179 -16.56 -9.48 9.64
CA THR A 179 -16.93 -9.34 8.23
C THR A 179 -18.36 -8.84 8.06
N GLU A 180 -18.58 -8.05 7.02
CA GLU A 180 -19.89 -7.62 6.55
C GLU A 180 -19.98 -7.67 5.03
N LYS A 181 -21.21 -7.66 4.50
CA LYS A 181 -21.45 -7.46 3.06
C LYS A 181 -21.23 -5.99 2.70
N LEU A 182 -20.88 -5.74 1.44
CA LEU A 182 -20.81 -4.37 0.90
C LEU A 182 -22.22 -3.87 0.59
N THR A 183 -22.44 -2.59 0.88
CA THR A 183 -23.60 -1.84 0.39
C THR A 183 -23.42 -1.47 -1.08
N GLU A 184 -24.52 -1.16 -1.79
CA GLU A 184 -24.45 -0.71 -3.19
C GLU A 184 -23.59 0.55 -3.38
N LYS A 185 -23.59 1.45 -2.40
CA LYS A 185 -22.71 2.64 -2.40
C LYS A 185 -21.24 2.23 -2.33
N GLU A 186 -20.89 1.33 -1.42
CA GLU A 186 -19.52 0.82 -1.28
C GLU A 186 -19.07 0.07 -2.53
N LYS A 187 -19.93 -0.71 -3.19
CA LYS A 187 -19.61 -1.37 -4.47
C LYS A 187 -19.28 -0.36 -5.56
N LYS A 188 -20.05 0.72 -5.69
CA LYS A 188 -19.79 1.80 -6.66
C LYS A 188 -18.49 2.53 -6.38
N GLU A 189 -18.22 2.84 -5.10
CA GLU A 189 -16.96 3.47 -4.68
C GLU A 189 -15.76 2.55 -4.97
N LEU A 190 -15.87 1.27 -4.62
CA LEU A 190 -14.85 0.25 -4.88
C LEU A 190 -14.59 0.09 -6.39
N GLN A 191 -15.64 0.03 -7.21
CA GLN A 191 -15.54 -0.04 -8.66
C GLN A 191 -14.80 1.16 -9.24
N LYS A 192 -15.13 2.37 -8.78
CA LYS A 192 -14.44 3.59 -9.19
C LYS A 192 -12.96 3.53 -8.82
N THR A 193 -12.65 3.21 -7.55
CA THR A 193 -11.26 3.12 -7.06
C THR A 193 -10.44 2.08 -7.82
N LEU A 194 -10.97 0.89 -8.08
CA LEU A 194 -10.25 -0.14 -8.83
C LEU A 194 -10.02 0.26 -10.28
N ARG A 195 -11.04 0.81 -10.96
CA ARG A 195 -10.93 1.26 -12.35
C ARG A 195 -9.89 2.37 -12.54
N GLU A 196 -9.89 3.37 -11.67
CA GLU A 196 -8.92 4.48 -11.68
C GLU A 196 -7.47 4.01 -11.42
N ASN A 197 -7.30 2.84 -10.81
CA ASN A 197 -6.00 2.24 -10.50
C ASN A 197 -5.64 1.04 -11.39
N GLY A 198 -6.33 0.91 -12.53
CA GLY A 198 -5.99 -0.04 -13.58
C GLY A 198 -6.39 -1.48 -13.25
N PHE A 199 -7.45 -1.68 -12.48
CA PHE A 199 -8.11 -2.97 -12.28
C PHE A 199 -9.52 -2.91 -12.86
N LYS A 200 -9.82 -3.81 -13.79
CA LYS A 200 -11.13 -3.94 -14.41
C LYS A 200 -11.72 -5.27 -13.97
N LEU A 201 -12.83 -5.19 -13.26
CA LEU A 201 -13.63 -6.34 -12.83
C LEU A 201 -15.02 -6.19 -13.42
N GLU A 202 -15.65 -7.31 -13.72
CA GLU A 202 -17.05 -7.37 -14.12
C GLU A 202 -17.96 -6.97 -12.96
N LYS A 203 -19.14 -6.40 -13.28
CA LYS A 203 -20.06 -5.87 -12.27
C LYS A 203 -20.48 -6.93 -11.23
N ALA A 204 -20.67 -8.17 -11.67
CA ALA A 204 -21.05 -9.28 -10.79
C ALA A 204 -19.93 -9.68 -9.81
N GLU A 205 -18.67 -9.41 -10.13
CA GLU A 205 -17.56 -9.75 -9.22
C GLU A 205 -17.58 -8.91 -7.95
N TYR A 206 -18.14 -7.70 -7.99
CA TYR A 206 -18.28 -6.84 -6.80
C TYR A 206 -19.25 -7.42 -5.75
N ASP A 207 -20.14 -8.33 -6.15
CA ASP A 207 -21.04 -9.04 -5.23
C ASP A 207 -20.32 -10.12 -4.42
N THR A 208 -19.13 -10.55 -4.86
CA THR A 208 -18.32 -11.56 -4.18
C THR A 208 -17.47 -10.98 -3.05
N PHE A 209 -17.28 -9.65 -3.04
CA PHE A 209 -16.47 -8.99 -2.02
C PHE A 209 -17.11 -9.08 -0.64
N LYS A 210 -16.24 -9.23 0.35
CA LYS A 210 -16.54 -8.99 1.77
C LYS A 210 -15.75 -7.78 2.23
N LYS A 211 -16.25 -7.10 3.27
CA LYS A 211 -15.47 -6.08 3.99
C LYS A 211 -15.18 -6.55 5.40
N ILE A 212 -13.97 -6.34 5.87
CA ILE A 212 -13.57 -6.48 7.28
C ILE A 212 -13.59 -5.07 7.89
N ILE A 213 -14.23 -4.95 9.05
CA ILE A 213 -14.34 -3.71 9.82
C ILE A 213 -14.16 -4.00 11.31
N PRO A 214 -13.86 -2.97 12.15
CA PRO A 214 -13.81 -3.15 13.60
C PRO A 214 -15.17 -3.54 14.20
N ARG A 215 -15.16 -4.41 15.21
CA ARG A 215 -16.29 -4.71 16.10
C ARG A 215 -16.56 -3.54 17.03
N SER A 216 -15.51 -2.94 17.59
CA SER A 216 -15.55 -1.76 18.44
C SER A 216 -14.56 -0.69 17.95
N LYS A 217 -14.96 0.58 18.02
CA LYS A 217 -14.06 1.73 17.79
C LYS A 217 -13.10 1.99 18.95
N ARG A 218 -13.36 1.39 20.12
CA ARG A 218 -12.56 1.47 21.35
C ARG A 218 -12.32 0.04 21.88
N PRO A 219 -11.48 -0.76 21.21
CA PRO A 219 -11.30 -2.16 21.61
C PRO A 219 -10.49 -2.36 22.89
N PHE A 220 -9.68 -1.37 23.28
CA PHE A 220 -8.80 -1.44 24.46
C PHE A 220 -9.35 -0.73 25.69
N TYR A 221 -10.42 0.05 25.53
CA TYR A 221 -11.07 0.74 26.63
C TYR A 221 -12.42 0.04 26.84
N GLY A 222 -12.46 -0.81 27.87
CA GLY A 222 -13.65 -1.55 28.27
C GLY A 222 -14.80 -0.62 28.66
N LYS A 223 -16.01 -1.18 28.67
CA LYS A 223 -17.11 -0.63 29.45
C LYS A 223 -16.65 -0.61 30.91
N GLU A 224 -16.74 0.56 31.53
CA GLU A 224 -16.30 0.89 32.90
C GLU A 224 -14.80 0.67 33.13
N ALA A 225 -14.09 1.79 33.34
CA ALA A 225 -12.94 1.76 34.21
C ALA A 225 -13.50 1.32 35.57
N GLU A 226 -12.98 0.23 36.15
CA GLU A 226 -13.12 0.02 37.58
C GLU A 226 -12.44 1.23 38.24
N GLU A 227 -13.28 2.18 38.64
CA GLU A 227 -12.90 3.34 39.45
C GLU A 227 -12.26 2.82 40.75
N GLY A 228 -11.05 3.30 41.01
CA GLY A 228 -10.51 3.38 42.37
C GLY A 228 -10.91 4.69 43.01
#